data_AF-A0A957PX83-F1
#
_entry.id   AF-A0A957PX83-F1
#
_cell.length_a   1.000
_cell.length_b   1.000
_cell.length_c   1.000
_cell.angle_alpha   90.00
_cell.angle_beta   90.00
_cell.angle_gamma   90.00
#
_symmetry.space_group_name_H-M   'P 1'
#
loop_
_entity.id
_entity.type
_entity.pdbx_description
1 polymer ?
#
loop_
_entity_poly.entity_id
_entity_poly.type
_entity_poly.pdbx_seq_one_letter_code
_entity_poly.pdbx_strand_id
1 'polypeptide(L)' 'EKEIIGSLSHVYDEDYATAVRWLADGRIQAEPLISVRIPLDRLVEDGLQRLATQAAETLKVLVKP' A
#
# COMPACT_ATOMS: atom_id res chain seq x y z
N GLU A 1 -18.26 -24.13 -19.98
CA GLU A 1 -16.87 -23.81 -20.32
C GLU A 1 -16.25 -23.06 -19.13
N LYS A 2 -14.95 -23.20 -18.84
CA LYS A 2 -14.29 -22.49 -17.73
C LYS A 2 -13.16 -21.63 -18.29
N GLU A 3 -13.13 -20.36 -17.91
CA GLU A 3 -12.14 -19.36 -18.33
C GLU A 3 -11.24 -18.99 -17.14
N ILE A 4 -9.96 -18.73 -17.40
CA ILE A 4 -8.99 -18.25 -16.42
C ILE A 4 -8.46 -16.91 -16.92
N ILE A 5 -8.61 -15.86 -16.10
CA ILE A 5 -8.11 -14.52 -16.38
C ILE A 5 -7.02 -14.19 -15.36
N GLY A 6 -5.80 -13.96 -15.84
CA GLY A 6 -4.73 -13.37 -15.05
C GLY A 6 -4.74 -11.86 -15.20
N SER A 7 -4.51 -11.12 -14.11
CA SER A 7 -4.36 -9.66 -14.15
C SER A 7 -3.14 -9.23 -13.35
N LEU A 8 -2.53 -8.13 -13.78
CA LEU A 8 -1.46 -7.45 -13.08
C LEU A 8 -1.89 -5.99 -12.89
N SER A 9 -1.86 -5.53 -11.65
CA SER A 9 -2.11 -4.14 -11.28
C SER A 9 -0.92 -3.24 -11.68
N HIS A 10 -1.08 -2.02 -12.19
CA HIS A 10 -2.30 -1.23 -12.47
C HIS A 10 -2.22 -0.60 -13.88
N VAL A 11 -3.37 -0.28 -14.48
CA VAL A 11 -3.44 0.62 -15.64
C VAL A 11 -3.39 2.06 -15.14
N TYR A 12 -2.29 2.76 -15.41
CA TYR A 12 -1.96 4.04 -14.78
C TYR A 12 -3.07 5.10 -14.94
N ASP A 13 -3.64 5.25 -16.13
CA ASP A 13 -4.57 6.34 -16.40
C ASP A 13 -6.00 6.08 -15.90
N GLU A 14 -6.40 4.81 -15.77
CA GLU A 14 -7.78 4.43 -15.45
C GLU A 14 -7.95 4.09 -13.96
N ASP A 15 -7.05 3.25 -13.43
CA ASP A 15 -7.16 2.73 -12.07
C ASP A 15 -6.88 3.82 -11.03
N TYR A 16 -5.88 4.67 -11.28
CA TYR A 16 -5.51 5.73 -10.32
C TYR A 16 -6.59 6.80 -10.20
N ALA A 17 -7.17 7.26 -11.31
CA ALA A 17 -8.23 8.27 -11.28
C ALA A 17 -9.43 7.78 -10.46
N THR A 18 -9.81 6.51 -10.63
CA THR A 18 -10.88 5.88 -9.87
C THR A 18 -10.50 5.72 -8.39
N ALA A 19 -9.29 5.24 -8.08
CA ALA A 19 -8.83 5.06 -6.71
C ALA A 19 -8.75 6.40 -5.95
N VAL A 20 -8.21 7.45 -6.57
CA VAL A 20 -8.13 8.79 -5.97
C VAL A 20 -9.53 9.34 -5.66
N ARG A 21 -10.47 9.21 -6.60
CA ARG A 21 -11.87 9.61 -6.36
C ARG A 21 -12.49 8.85 -5.19
N TRP A 22 -12.29 7.53 -5.11
CA TRP A 22 -12.83 6.74 -3.99
C TRP A 22 -12.22 7.08 -2.63
N LEU A 23 -10.93 7.45 -2.60
CA LEU A 23 -10.30 7.99 -1.39
C LEU A 23 -10.91 9.33 -1.01
N ALA A 24 -11.09 10.24 -1.97
CA ALA A 24 -11.67 11.57 -1.74
C ALA A 24 -13.12 11.51 -1.26
N ASP A 25 -13.90 10.59 -1.83
CA ASP A 25 -15.30 10.35 -1.44
C ASP A 25 -15.43 9.62 -0.09
N GLY A 26 -14.32 9.20 0.52
CA GLY A 26 -14.32 8.40 1.75
C GLY A 26 -14.86 6.98 1.58
N ARG A 27 -15.08 6.53 0.34
CA ARG A 27 -15.51 5.17 0.00
C ARG A 27 -14.45 4.12 0.33
N ILE A 28 -13.18 4.53 0.31
CA ILE A 28 -12.05 3.75 0.79
C ILE A 28 -11.31 4.57 1.85
N GLN A 29 -11.06 3.96 3.00
CA GLN A 29 -10.20 4.50 4.04
C GLN A 29 -8.86 3.77 4.01
N ALA A 30 -7.83 4.40 3.43
CA ALA A 30 -6.49 3.80 3.32
C ALA A 30 -5.64 3.96 4.59
N GLU A 31 -5.96 4.95 5.43
CA GLU A 31 -5.22 5.25 6.67
C GLU A 31 -5.01 4.03 7.58
N PRO A 32 -6.02 3.16 7.83
CA PRO A 32 -5.84 1.97 8.67
C PRO A 32 -4.89 0.92 8.09
N LEU A 33 -4.57 0.98 6.80
CA LEU A 33 -3.61 0.06 6.19
C LEU A 33 -2.17 0.40 6.57
N ILE A 34 -1.91 1.63 7.02
CA ILE A 34 -0.58 2.11 7.40
C ILE A 34 -0.28 1.65 8.83
N SER A 35 0.57 0.65 8.96
CA SER A 35 0.99 0.13 10.27
C SER A 35 2.03 1.01 10.95
N VAL A 36 2.90 1.67 10.17
CA VAL A 36 3.95 2.55 10.72
C VAL A 36 4.34 3.66 9.74
N ARG A 37 4.76 4.78 10.30
CA ARG A 37 5.35 5.92 9.59
C ARG A 37 6.77 6.14 10.06
N ILE A 38 7.70 6.23 9.12
CA ILE A 38 9.12 6.39 9.42
C ILE A 38 9.71 7.54 8.58
N PRO A 39 10.74 8.23 9.08
CA PRO A 39 11.56 9.12 8.25
C PRO A 39 12.48 8.29 7.31
N LEU A 40 12.96 8.93 6.24
CA LEU A 40 13.75 8.26 5.20
C LEU A 40 15.08 7.67 5.72
N ASP A 41 15.72 8.33 6.67
CA ASP A 41 16.97 7.89 7.30
C ASP A 41 16.82 6.59 8.13
N ARG A 42 15.58 6.15 8.38
CA ARG A 42 15.25 4.90 9.09
C ARG A 42 14.70 3.80 8.18
N LEU A 43 14.76 3.99 6.85
CA LEU A 43 14.19 3.06 5.87
C LEU A 43 14.66 1.62 6.06
N VAL A 44 15.94 1.41 6.37
CA VAL A 44 16.53 0.07 6.44
C VAL A 44 16.09 -0.62 7.74
N GLU A 45 16.39 -0.01 8.88
CA GLU A 45 16.18 -0.60 10.21
C GLU A 45 14.68 -0.66 10.58
N ASP A 46 13.94 0.42 10.37
CA ASP A 46 12.54 0.52 10.82
C ASP A 46 11.53 0.22 9.71
N GLY A 47 11.98 0.17 8.45
CA GLY A 47 11.15 -0.15 7.29
C GLY A 47 11.34 -1.59 6.81
N LEU A 48 12.45 -1.84 6.12
CA LEU A 48 12.70 -3.12 5.46
C LEU A 48 12.92 -4.27 6.45
N GLN A 49 13.75 -4.06 7.48
CA GLN A 49 13.99 -5.08 8.49
C GLN A 49 12.73 -5.37 9.31
N ARG A 50 11.92 -4.35 9.59
CA ARG A 50 10.61 -4.52 10.23
C ARG A 50 9.67 -5.39 9.38
N LEU A 51 9.60 -5.15 8.08
CA LEU A 51 8.81 -5.98 7.16
C LEU A 51 9.27 -7.45 7.17
N ALA A 52 10.58 -7.69 7.24
CA ALA A 52 11.13 -9.04 7.25
C ALA A 52 10.92 -9.78 8.57
N THR A 53 10.93 -9.07 9.71
CA THR A 53 10.97 -9.70 11.05
C THR A 53 9.66 -9.60 11.82
N GLN A 54 8.79 -8.66 11.46
CA GLN A 54 7.51 -8.37 12.14
C GLN A 54 6.34 -8.35 11.14
N ALA A 55 6.36 -9.23 10.13
CA ALA A 55 5.40 -9.25 9.03
C ALA A 55 3.93 -9.36 9.50
N ALA A 56 3.66 -10.12 10.56
CA ALA A 56 2.31 -10.29 11.11
C ALA A 56 1.72 -8.97 11.66
N GLU A 57 2.56 -8.03 12.07
CA GLU A 57 2.18 -6.73 12.65
C GLU A 57 2.44 -5.55 11.70
N THR A 58 2.93 -5.84 10.48
CA THR A 58 3.40 -4.85 9.52
C THR A 58 2.74 -5.06 8.16
N LEU A 59 1.59 -4.42 7.97
CA LEU A 59 0.87 -4.43 6.69
C LEU A 59 1.48 -3.43 5.69
N LYS A 60 1.74 -2.20 6.12
CA LYS A 60 2.33 -1.14 5.27
C LYS A 60 3.20 -0.18 6.07
N VAL A 61 4.37 0.13 5.51
CA VAL A 61 5.27 1.18 5.99
C VAL A 61 5.11 2.40 5.08
N LEU A 62 4.84 3.58 5.66
CA LEU A 62 4.86 4.85 4.92
C LEU A 62 6.12 5.62 5.29
N VAL A 63 6.96 5.89 4.28
CA VAL A 63 8.21 6.62 4.43
C VAL A 63 7.96 8.10 4.14
N LYS A 64 8.40 8.97 5.03
CA LYS A 64 8.39 10.42 4.83
C LYS A 64 9.79 10.88 4.40
N PRO A 65 9.88 11.88 3.51
CA PRO A 65 11.15 12.49 3.12
C PRO A 65 11.98 12.95 4.32
#